data_AF-A0A956YFC3-F1
#
_entry.id   AF-A0A956YFC3-F1
#
_cell.length_a   1.000
_cell.length_b   1.000
_cell.length_c   1.000
_cell.angle_alpha   90.00
_cell.angle_beta   90.00
_cell.angle_gamma   90.00
#
_symmetry.space_group_name_H-M   'P 1'
#
loop_
_entity.id
_entity.type
_entity.pdbx_description
1 polymer ?
#
loop_
_entity_poly.entity_id
_entity_poly.type
_entity_poly.pdbx_seq_one_letter_code
_entity_poly.pdbx_strand_id
1 'polypeptide(L)'
;MNNWLGLIICFVYIFGIIGGAEALRRWRGYDSSFTRKVIHIGVGMMSWVLHFLFDTPWFFVAACVAFMVINLLDWRYGFFAAMASSDRSNLGTVYFPFAAAIVAILFWDTPPLMVAALMPLTWGDGMAPVVGKAYGRNHYAIHTSTRSVEGSMGFFVGCLIFTWLALWAVGGSPDISLSAALVPALVITVATTLVEAVSIWGLDNLTITAVAILILQLWPF
;
A
#
# COMPACT_ATOMS: atom_id res chain seq x y z
N MET A 1 -9.40 1.05 -22.54
CA MET A 1 -8.47 0.02 -23.10
C MET A 1 -9.15 -1.34 -22.98
N ASN A 2 -8.83 -2.36 -23.79
CA ASN A 2 -9.47 -3.68 -23.59
C ASN A 2 -9.15 -4.21 -22.17
N ASN A 3 -10.15 -4.34 -21.30
CA ASN A 3 -9.99 -4.77 -19.90
C ASN A 3 -9.22 -6.10 -19.76
N TRP A 4 -9.32 -6.99 -20.75
CA TRP A 4 -8.53 -8.22 -20.79
C TRP A 4 -7.04 -7.96 -20.95
N LEU A 5 -6.67 -7.00 -21.80
CA LEU A 5 -5.28 -6.57 -21.95
C LEU A 5 -4.78 -5.89 -20.67
N GLY A 6 -5.60 -5.03 -20.05
CA GLY A 6 -5.29 -4.43 -18.75
C GLY A 6 -5.03 -5.48 -17.68
N LEU A 7 -5.84 -6.54 -17.64
CA LEU A 7 -5.66 -7.67 -16.71
C LEU A 7 -4.36 -8.42 -16.97
N ILE A 8 -4.03 -8.73 -18.23
CA ILE A 8 -2.75 -9.37 -18.59
C ILE A 8 -1.57 -8.50 -18.14
N ILE A 9 -1.59 -7.19 -18.43
CA ILE A 9 -0.53 -6.26 -18.02
C ILE A 9 -0.39 -6.25 -16.49
N CYS A 10 -1.51 -6.18 -15.77
CA CYS A 10 -1.52 -6.19 -14.31
C CYS A 10 -0.88 -7.46 -13.73
N PHE A 11 -1.27 -8.64 -14.23
CA PHE A 11 -0.69 -9.91 -13.78
C PHE A 11 0.79 -10.04 -14.14
N VAL A 12 1.19 -9.68 -15.37
CA VAL A 12 2.60 -9.69 -15.80
C VAL A 12 3.44 -8.78 -14.91
N TYR A 13 2.94 -7.58 -14.59
CA TYR A 13 3.62 -6.66 -13.70
C TYR A 13 3.77 -7.24 -12.29
N ILE A 14 2.67 -7.70 -11.67
CA ILE A 14 2.69 -8.20 -10.28
C ILE A 14 3.60 -9.43 -10.17
N PHE A 15 3.48 -10.40 -11.07
CA PHE A 15 4.36 -11.57 -11.06
C PHE A 15 5.80 -11.21 -11.42
N GLY A 16 6.02 -10.19 -12.24
CA GLY A 16 7.35 -9.63 -12.51
C GLY A 16 7.99 -9.06 -11.25
N ILE A 17 7.24 -8.30 -10.44
CA ILE A 17 7.71 -7.76 -9.15
C ILE A 17 8.02 -8.90 -8.16
N ILE A 18 7.11 -9.88 -8.03
CA ILE A 18 7.32 -11.03 -7.13
C ILE A 18 8.55 -11.85 -7.58
N GLY A 19 8.67 -12.15 -8.87
CA GLY A 19 9.79 -12.88 -9.44
C GLY A 19 11.11 -12.12 -9.29
N GLY A 20 11.11 -10.80 -9.51
CA GLY A 20 12.26 -9.94 -9.29
C GLY A 20 12.70 -9.89 -7.83
N ALA A 21 11.75 -9.83 -6.90
CA ALA A 21 12.03 -9.88 -5.46
C ALA A 21 12.58 -11.25 -5.01
N GLU A 22 12.06 -12.35 -5.54
CA GLU A 22 12.60 -13.70 -5.31
C GLU A 22 14.02 -13.85 -5.88
N ALA A 23 14.26 -13.34 -7.10
CA ALA A 23 15.57 -13.34 -7.72
C ALA A 23 16.58 -12.53 -6.88
N LEU A 24 16.17 -11.36 -6.38
CA LEU A 24 16.99 -10.54 -5.50
C LEU A 24 17.28 -11.25 -4.18
N ARG A 25 16.30 -11.96 -3.60
CA ARG A 25 16.48 -12.81 -2.41
C ARG A 25 17.55 -13.87 -2.64
N ARG A 26 17.48 -14.59 -3.76
CA ARG A 26 18.39 -15.70 -4.09
C ARG A 26 19.79 -15.22 -4.49
N TRP A 27 19.88 -14.11 -5.21
CA TRP A 27 21.14 -13.60 -5.72
C TRP A 27 21.93 -12.81 -4.67
N ARG A 28 21.27 -11.92 -3.93
CA ARG A 28 21.93 -11.03 -2.94
C ARG A 28 21.77 -11.49 -1.49
N GLY A 29 20.97 -12.53 -1.24
CA GLY A 29 20.78 -13.07 0.11
C GLY A 29 19.95 -12.17 1.03
N TYR A 30 19.16 -11.23 0.49
CA TYR A 30 18.29 -10.40 1.33
C TYR A 30 17.23 -11.23 2.06
N ASP A 31 16.83 -10.76 3.24
CA ASP A 31 15.82 -11.44 4.04
C ASP A 31 14.40 -11.20 3.51
N SER A 32 13.49 -12.12 3.81
CA SER A 32 12.10 -12.05 3.35
C SER A 32 11.38 -10.80 3.86
N SER A 33 11.78 -10.21 4.99
CA SER A 33 11.21 -8.96 5.50
C SER A 33 11.45 -7.81 4.53
N PHE A 34 12.66 -7.70 3.98
CA PHE A 34 12.99 -6.68 2.97
C PHE A 34 12.27 -6.95 1.65
N THR A 35 12.36 -8.18 1.11
CA THR A 35 11.75 -8.48 -0.20
C THR A 35 10.23 -8.38 -0.18
N ARG A 36 9.58 -8.71 0.94
CA ARG A 36 8.15 -8.50 1.15
C ARG A 36 7.77 -7.03 1.03
N LYS A 37 8.58 -6.11 1.57
CA LYS A 37 8.33 -4.67 1.48
C LYS A 37 8.59 -4.11 0.08
N VAL A 38 9.55 -4.68 -0.66
CA VAL A 38 9.71 -4.40 -2.11
C VAL A 38 8.48 -4.83 -2.89
N ILE A 39 7.95 -6.04 -2.65
CA ILE A 39 6.71 -6.52 -3.28
C ILE A 39 5.54 -5.63 -2.90
N HIS A 40 5.42 -5.27 -1.62
CA HIS A 40 4.35 -4.41 -1.11
C HIS A 40 4.30 -3.05 -1.80
N ILE A 41 5.44 -2.34 -1.86
CA ILE A 41 5.53 -1.05 -2.56
C ILE A 41 5.31 -1.24 -4.05
N GLY A 42 6.01 -2.21 -4.66
CA GLY A 42 5.95 -2.45 -6.10
C GLY A 42 4.54 -2.78 -6.58
N VAL A 43 3.84 -3.72 -5.93
CA VAL A 43 2.45 -4.05 -6.26
C VAL A 43 1.53 -2.86 -6.00
N GLY A 44 1.71 -2.13 -4.90
CA GLY A 44 0.91 -0.93 -4.62
C GLY A 44 1.04 0.18 -5.65
N MET A 45 2.21 0.31 -6.29
CA MET A 45 2.43 1.27 -7.37
C MET A 45 1.61 0.98 -8.63
N MET A 46 1.05 -0.23 -8.79
CA MET A 46 0.06 -0.51 -9.85
C MET A 46 -1.13 0.46 -9.79
N SER A 47 -1.50 0.95 -8.59
CA SER A 47 -2.60 1.92 -8.42
C SER A 47 -2.50 3.15 -9.33
N TRP A 48 -1.28 3.64 -9.58
CA TRP A 48 -1.00 4.83 -10.39
C TRP A 48 -1.39 4.67 -11.86
N VAL A 49 -1.45 3.43 -12.36
CA VAL A 49 -1.73 3.16 -13.78
C VAL A 49 -3.10 2.53 -14.02
N LEU A 50 -3.84 2.17 -12.95
CA LEU A 50 -5.11 1.43 -13.08
C LEU A 50 -6.14 2.11 -13.97
N HIS A 51 -6.30 3.43 -13.81
CA HIS A 51 -7.28 4.21 -14.57
C HIS A 51 -6.97 4.24 -16.09
N PHE A 52 -5.71 4.01 -16.48
CA PHE A 52 -5.34 3.90 -17.91
C PHE A 52 -5.50 2.47 -18.44
N LEU A 53 -5.42 1.47 -17.56
CA LEU A 53 -5.44 0.06 -17.93
C LEU A 53 -6.86 -0.52 -18.07
N PHE A 54 -7.81 -0.01 -17.30
CA PHE A 54 -9.16 -0.55 -17.22
C PHE A 54 -10.22 0.53 -17.42
N ASP A 55 -11.31 0.15 -18.07
CA ASP A 55 -12.48 1.02 -18.25
C ASP A 55 -13.45 0.92 -17.05
N THR A 56 -13.42 -0.21 -16.31
CA THR A 56 -14.31 -0.46 -15.16
C THR A 56 -13.52 -1.06 -13.98
N PRO A 57 -13.95 -0.83 -12.72
CA PRO A 57 -13.19 -1.30 -11.55
C PRO A 57 -13.23 -2.82 -11.41
N TRP A 58 -14.23 -3.49 -11.98
CA TRP A 58 -14.57 -4.88 -11.66
C TRP A 58 -13.49 -5.89 -12.03
N PHE A 59 -12.71 -5.63 -13.08
CA PHE A 59 -11.58 -6.49 -13.45
C PHE A 59 -10.45 -6.39 -12.42
N PHE A 60 -10.15 -5.17 -11.96
CA PHE A 60 -9.17 -4.95 -10.91
C PHE A 60 -9.64 -5.50 -9.55
N VAL A 61 -10.92 -5.28 -9.20
CA VAL A 61 -11.52 -5.84 -7.99
C VAL A 61 -11.46 -7.37 -8.01
N ALA A 62 -11.80 -8.01 -9.13
CA ALA A 62 -11.67 -9.45 -9.29
C ALA A 62 -10.22 -9.93 -9.12
N ALA A 63 -9.25 -9.21 -9.68
CA ALA A 63 -7.84 -9.50 -9.47
C ALA A 63 -7.43 -9.37 -7.99
N CYS A 64 -7.86 -8.32 -7.30
CA CYS A 64 -7.64 -8.16 -5.85
C CYS A 64 -8.23 -9.32 -5.04
N VAL A 65 -9.47 -9.75 -5.34
CA VAL A 65 -10.09 -10.89 -4.67
C VAL A 65 -9.31 -12.18 -4.95
N ALA A 66 -8.87 -12.41 -6.18
CA ALA A 66 -8.03 -13.56 -6.51
C ALA A 66 -6.70 -13.54 -5.75
N PHE A 67 -6.01 -12.39 -5.70
CA PHE A 67 -4.78 -12.22 -4.93
C PHE A 67 -5.00 -12.39 -3.42
N MET A 68 -6.13 -11.93 -2.89
CA MET A 68 -6.51 -12.14 -1.49
C MET A 68 -6.62 -13.63 -1.18
N VAL A 69 -7.31 -14.40 -2.04
CA VAL A 69 -7.42 -15.87 -1.90
C VAL A 69 -6.05 -16.54 -2.03
N ILE A 70 -5.23 -16.15 -3.00
CA ILE A 70 -3.87 -16.69 -3.17
C ILE A 70 -3.03 -16.43 -1.92
N ASN A 71 -3.05 -15.22 -1.36
CA ASN A 71 -2.33 -14.88 -0.14
C ASN A 71 -2.85 -15.65 1.08
N LEU A 72 -4.16 -15.90 1.16
CA LEU A 72 -4.74 -16.71 2.24
C LEU A 72 -4.32 -18.18 2.14
N LEU A 73 -4.27 -18.73 0.92
CA LEU A 73 -3.75 -20.07 0.67
C LEU A 73 -2.25 -20.15 0.95
N ASP A 74 -1.47 -19.15 0.53
CA ASP A 74 -0.03 -19.06 0.83
C ASP A 74 0.23 -18.98 2.33
N TRP A 75 -0.58 -18.20 3.06
CA TRP A 75 -0.54 -18.17 4.53
C TRP A 75 -0.77 -19.55 5.15
N ARG A 76 -1.71 -20.35 4.59
CA ARG A 76 -2.04 -21.69 5.08
C ARG A 76 -1.00 -22.74 4.71
N TYR A 77 -0.43 -22.69 3.51
CA TYR A 77 0.38 -23.77 2.91
C TYR A 77 1.85 -23.42 2.64
N GLY A 78 2.21 -22.14 2.49
CA GLY A 78 3.58 -21.66 2.37
C GLY A 78 4.25 -21.90 1.00
N PHE A 79 3.66 -21.40 -0.08
CA PHE A 79 4.16 -21.56 -1.46
C PHE A 79 5.24 -20.53 -1.83
N PHE A 80 5.17 -19.29 -1.32
CA PHE A 80 6.03 -18.18 -1.74
C PHE A 80 6.95 -17.68 -0.62
N ALA A 81 8.19 -18.19 -0.60
CA ALA A 81 9.17 -17.82 0.43
C ALA A 81 9.53 -16.32 0.45
N ALA A 82 9.45 -15.59 -0.68
CA ALA A 82 9.68 -14.14 -0.71
C ALA A 82 8.59 -13.32 -0.02
N MET A 83 7.38 -13.87 0.12
CA MET A 83 6.24 -13.24 0.78
C MET A 83 6.04 -13.74 2.22
N ALA A 84 6.78 -14.78 2.63
CA ALA A 84 6.67 -15.38 3.94
C ALA A 84 6.94 -14.37 5.07
N SER A 85 5.92 -14.15 5.90
CA SER A 85 6.01 -13.39 7.14
C SER A 85 6.75 -14.19 8.21
N SER A 86 7.62 -13.53 8.98
CA SER A 86 8.21 -14.10 10.20
C SER A 86 7.16 -14.29 11.30
N ASP A 87 6.09 -13.50 11.28
CA ASP A 87 4.94 -13.62 12.16
C ASP A 87 3.73 -14.12 11.38
N ARG A 88 3.34 -15.38 11.61
CA ARG A 88 2.19 -16.01 10.96
C ARG A 88 0.85 -15.50 11.47
N SER A 89 0.78 -14.67 12.51
CA SER A 89 -0.47 -14.02 12.92
C SER A 89 -0.80 -12.79 12.06
N ASN A 90 0.19 -12.24 11.35
CA ASN A 90 0.03 -11.04 10.52
C ASN A 90 -0.55 -11.39 9.14
N LEU A 91 -1.83 -11.06 8.94
CA LEU A 91 -2.56 -11.22 7.67
C LEU A 91 -2.44 -10.01 6.74
N GLY A 92 -1.42 -9.16 6.91
CA GLY A 92 -1.27 -7.93 6.14
C GLY A 92 -1.23 -8.13 4.62
N THR A 93 -0.68 -9.26 4.14
CA THR A 93 -0.67 -9.62 2.72
C THR A 93 -2.06 -9.97 2.17
N VAL A 94 -3.00 -10.35 3.04
CA VAL A 94 -4.42 -10.55 2.71
C VAL A 94 -5.19 -9.22 2.80
N TYR A 95 -4.88 -8.40 3.80
CA TYR A 95 -5.54 -7.11 4.02
C TYR A 95 -5.23 -6.07 2.95
N PHE A 96 -4.03 -6.10 2.36
CA PHE A 96 -3.64 -5.17 1.30
C PHE A 96 -4.57 -5.24 0.06
N PRO A 97 -4.74 -6.39 -0.62
CA PRO A 97 -5.61 -6.47 -1.79
C PRO A 97 -7.08 -6.20 -1.44
N PHE A 98 -7.51 -6.54 -0.21
CA PHE A 98 -8.85 -6.19 0.27
C PHE A 98 -9.04 -4.68 0.36
N ALA A 99 -8.11 -3.96 0.99
CA ALA A 99 -8.13 -2.51 1.08
C ALA A 99 -8.08 -1.84 -0.30
N ALA A 100 -7.25 -2.37 -1.22
CA ALA A 100 -7.17 -1.90 -2.60
C ALA A 100 -8.48 -2.09 -3.38
N ALA A 101 -9.18 -3.21 -3.19
CA ALA A 101 -10.50 -3.43 -3.79
C ALA A 101 -11.54 -2.42 -3.30
N ILE A 102 -11.57 -2.12 -1.99
CA ILE A 102 -12.48 -1.12 -1.42
C ILE A 102 -12.18 0.26 -2.00
N VAL A 103 -10.92 0.67 -2.04
CA VAL A 103 -10.51 1.96 -2.61
C VAL A 103 -10.92 2.07 -4.08
N ALA A 104 -10.69 1.02 -4.87
CA ALA A 104 -11.09 1.00 -6.28
C ALA A 104 -12.60 1.11 -6.47
N ILE A 105 -13.42 0.53 -5.59
CA ILE A 105 -14.88 0.65 -5.65
C ILE A 105 -15.33 2.08 -5.32
N LEU A 106 -14.70 2.72 -4.34
CA LEU A 106 -15.12 4.04 -3.84
C LEU A 106 -14.64 5.21 -4.70
N PHE A 107 -13.44 5.11 -5.27
CA PHE A 107 -12.77 6.24 -5.95
C PHE A 107 -12.45 5.96 -7.42
N TRP A 108 -13.10 4.97 -8.06
CA TRP A 108 -12.84 4.64 -9.48
C TRP A 108 -12.90 5.86 -10.40
N ASP A 109 -13.95 6.67 -10.23
CA ASP A 109 -14.22 7.85 -11.04
C ASP A 109 -13.46 9.10 -10.55
N THR A 110 -12.68 8.97 -9.47
CA THR A 110 -11.83 10.02 -8.92
C THR A 110 -10.37 9.56 -8.75
N PRO A 111 -9.63 9.34 -9.86
CA PRO A 111 -8.32 8.70 -9.84
C PRO A 111 -7.29 9.31 -8.87
N PRO A 112 -7.18 10.66 -8.71
CA PRO A 112 -6.27 11.24 -7.74
C PRO A 112 -6.55 10.76 -6.32
N LEU A 113 -7.83 10.64 -5.94
CA LEU A 113 -8.24 10.21 -4.61
C LEU A 113 -8.02 8.70 -4.43
N MET A 114 -8.28 7.91 -5.48
CA MET A 114 -8.01 6.47 -5.48
C MET A 114 -6.54 6.16 -5.19
N VAL A 115 -5.63 6.81 -5.91
CA VAL A 115 -4.20 6.60 -5.73
C VAL A 115 -3.77 7.13 -4.37
N ALA A 116 -4.19 8.35 -3.99
CA ALA A 116 -3.83 8.96 -2.72
C ALA A 116 -4.28 8.13 -1.50
N ALA A 117 -5.47 7.53 -1.54
CA ALA A 117 -5.97 6.67 -0.47
C ALA A 117 -5.09 5.43 -0.21
N LEU A 118 -4.34 4.98 -1.22
CA LEU A 118 -3.46 3.82 -1.11
C LEU A 118 -2.02 4.17 -0.75
N MET A 119 -1.61 5.44 -0.79
CA MET A 119 -0.22 5.83 -0.53
C MET A 119 0.23 5.66 0.95
N PRO A 120 -0.62 5.90 1.97
CA PRO A 120 -0.27 5.56 3.35
C PRO A 120 0.03 4.07 3.51
N LEU A 121 -0.79 3.22 2.87
CA LEU A 121 -0.58 1.78 2.85
C LEU A 121 0.65 1.40 2.03
N THR A 122 0.84 1.94 0.83
CA THR A 122 1.90 1.54 -0.09
C THR A 122 3.26 2.04 0.37
N TRP A 123 3.41 3.34 0.53
CA TRP A 123 4.69 3.99 0.83
C TRP A 123 4.89 4.20 2.32
N GLY A 124 3.85 4.56 3.08
CA GLY A 124 3.95 4.69 4.54
C GLY A 124 4.36 3.36 5.19
N ASP A 125 3.47 2.35 5.15
CA ASP A 125 3.75 1.02 5.73
C ASP A 125 4.93 0.31 5.02
N GLY A 126 5.16 0.61 3.74
CA GLY A 126 6.33 0.11 3.01
C GLY A 126 7.67 0.62 3.59
N MET A 127 7.76 1.93 3.88
CA MET A 127 8.99 2.57 4.33
C MET A 127 9.24 2.45 5.83
N ALA A 128 8.20 2.40 6.66
CA ALA A 128 8.34 2.38 8.12
C ALA A 128 9.32 1.29 8.63
N PRO A 129 9.18 0.01 8.24
CA PRO A 129 10.10 -1.03 8.70
C PRO A 129 11.47 -0.97 8.01
N VAL A 130 11.57 -0.41 6.80
CA VAL A 130 12.87 -0.24 6.10
C VAL A 130 13.71 0.79 6.84
N VAL A 131 13.13 1.96 7.13
CA VAL A 131 13.79 3.03 7.89
C VAL A 131 14.01 2.59 9.34
N GLY A 132 13.02 1.97 9.96
CA GLY A 132 13.09 1.47 11.33
C GLY A 132 14.18 0.42 11.53
N LYS A 133 14.37 -0.51 10.58
CA LYS A 133 15.45 -1.52 10.65
C LYS A 133 16.83 -0.92 10.42
N ALA A 134 16.95 0.09 9.54
CA ALA A 134 18.23 0.71 9.19
C ALA A 134 18.70 1.75 10.23
N TYR A 135 17.79 2.52 10.81
CA TYR A 135 18.09 3.69 11.64
C TYR A 135 17.41 3.70 13.01
N GLY A 136 16.58 2.70 13.33
CA GLY A 136 15.81 2.64 14.57
C GLY A 136 16.69 2.66 15.80
N ARG A 137 16.57 3.73 16.59
CA ARG A 137 17.27 3.90 17.87
C ARG A 137 16.28 4.13 18.99
N ASN A 138 15.27 4.95 18.74
CA ASN A 138 14.29 5.35 19.72
C ASN A 138 13.03 4.48 19.58
N HIS A 139 12.92 3.44 20.40
CA HIS A 139 11.81 2.50 20.34
C HIS A 139 10.71 2.86 21.32
N TYR A 140 9.47 2.66 20.92
CA TYR A 140 8.29 2.76 21.75
C TYR A 140 7.42 1.53 21.57
N ALA A 141 6.69 1.15 22.61
CA ALA A 141 5.83 -0.02 22.60
C ALA A 141 4.39 0.40 22.88
N ILE A 142 3.47 -0.08 22.04
CA ILE A 142 2.03 0.04 22.25
C ILE A 142 1.46 -1.37 22.25
N HIS A 143 0.95 -1.80 23.41
CA HIS A 143 0.49 -3.16 23.66
C HIS A 143 1.58 -4.20 23.33
N THR A 144 1.37 -5.00 22.28
CA THR A 144 2.28 -6.06 21.80
C THR A 144 3.11 -5.63 20.60
N SER A 145 2.95 -4.38 20.13
CA SER A 145 3.65 -3.84 18.97
C SER A 145 4.79 -2.94 19.43
N THR A 146 6.01 -3.25 18.98
CA THR A 146 7.20 -2.41 19.17
C THR A 146 7.53 -1.72 17.85
N ARG A 147 7.59 -0.38 17.88
CA ARG A 147 7.94 0.45 16.72
C ARG A 147 9.10 1.38 17.09
N SER A 148 9.71 2.03 16.10
CA SER A 148 10.72 3.06 16.31
C SER A 148 10.25 4.40 15.80
N VAL A 149 10.66 5.48 16.46
CA VAL A 149 10.35 6.86 16.03
C VAL A 149 10.88 7.09 14.62
N GLU A 150 12.07 6.58 14.32
CA GLU A 150 12.66 6.66 12.97
C GLU A 150 11.81 5.91 11.93
N GLY A 151 11.23 4.77 12.30
CA GLY A 151 10.27 4.06 11.47
C GLY A 151 9.01 4.88 11.19
N SER A 152 8.40 5.49 12.22
CA SER A 152 7.24 6.37 12.05
C SER A 152 7.57 7.63 11.22
N MET A 153 8.79 8.15 11.32
CA MET A 153 9.26 9.22 10.41
C MET A 153 9.38 8.71 8.97
N GLY A 154 9.85 7.49 8.77
CA GLY A 154 9.87 6.82 7.47
C GLY A 154 8.46 6.68 6.88
N PHE A 155 7.50 6.26 7.70
CA PHE A 155 6.08 6.23 7.34
C PHE A 155 5.60 7.63 6.93
N PHE A 156 5.81 8.62 7.79
CA PHE A 156 5.35 9.99 7.59
C PHE A 156 5.88 10.59 6.29
N VAL A 157 7.18 10.50 6.04
CA VAL A 157 7.81 11.08 4.84
C VAL A 157 7.35 10.36 3.57
N GLY A 158 7.33 9.03 3.57
CA GLY A 158 6.86 8.24 2.42
C GLY A 158 5.39 8.51 2.11
N CYS A 159 4.54 8.48 3.14
CA CYS A 159 3.13 8.79 3.03
C CYS A 159 2.91 10.22 2.50
N LEU A 160 3.57 11.23 3.06
CA LEU A 160 3.37 12.63 2.65
C LEU A 160 3.75 12.86 1.20
N ILE A 161 4.96 12.45 0.80
CA ILE A 161 5.46 12.67 -0.56
C ILE A 161 4.54 12.02 -1.57
N PHE A 162 4.23 10.74 -1.40
CA PHE A 162 3.48 10.00 -2.41
C PHE A 162 1.99 10.31 -2.39
N THR A 163 1.39 10.61 -1.24
CA THR A 163 -0.02 11.09 -1.17
C THR A 163 -0.15 12.46 -1.84
N TRP A 164 0.78 13.38 -1.57
CA TRP A 164 0.78 14.70 -2.20
C TRP A 164 0.97 14.61 -3.72
N LEU A 165 1.94 13.81 -4.17
CA LEU A 165 2.15 13.56 -5.59
C LEU A 165 0.96 12.85 -6.23
N ALA A 166 0.30 11.91 -5.55
CA ALA A 166 -0.88 11.23 -6.08
C ALA A 166 -2.05 12.20 -6.32
N LEU A 167 -2.32 13.07 -5.35
CA LEU A 167 -3.39 14.08 -5.47
C LEU A 167 -3.13 15.06 -6.62
N TRP A 168 -1.87 15.43 -6.87
CA TRP A 168 -1.53 16.40 -7.93
C TRP A 168 -1.26 15.77 -9.30
N ALA A 169 -0.41 14.75 -9.37
CA ALA A 169 0.19 14.28 -10.62
C ALA A 169 -0.65 13.26 -11.40
N VAL A 170 -1.57 12.56 -10.73
CA VAL A 170 -2.43 11.56 -11.39
C VAL A 170 -3.39 12.24 -12.37
N GLY A 171 -3.85 13.45 -12.03
CA GLY A 171 -4.85 14.19 -12.79
C GLY A 171 -6.23 13.50 -12.79
N GLY A 172 -7.24 14.18 -13.33
CA GLY A 172 -8.62 13.70 -13.36
C GLY A 172 -9.55 14.59 -12.55
N SER A 173 -10.67 14.03 -12.10
CA SER A 173 -11.64 14.74 -11.27
C SER A 173 -11.49 14.31 -9.81
N PRO A 174 -11.41 15.23 -8.83
CA PRO A 174 -11.25 16.68 -9.02
C PRO A 174 -9.86 17.03 -9.58
N ASP A 175 -9.76 18.18 -10.27
CA ASP A 175 -8.48 18.72 -10.71
C ASP A 175 -7.83 19.49 -9.55
N ILE A 176 -6.77 18.93 -8.97
CA ILE A 176 -6.15 19.43 -7.75
C ILE A 176 -4.80 20.06 -8.09
N SER A 177 -4.68 21.37 -7.88
CA SER A 177 -3.39 22.06 -8.03
C SER A 177 -2.35 21.57 -7.01
N LEU A 178 -1.07 21.73 -7.35
CA LEU A 178 0.05 21.33 -6.51
C LEU A 178 -0.03 21.88 -5.08
N SER A 179 -0.47 23.14 -4.92
CA SER A 179 -0.63 23.78 -3.62
C SER A 179 -1.88 23.28 -2.88
N ALA A 180 -2.99 23.08 -3.58
CA ALA A 180 -4.23 22.56 -2.99
C ALA A 180 -4.09 21.12 -2.48
N ALA A 181 -3.22 20.31 -3.09
CA ALA A 181 -2.94 18.94 -2.68
C ALA A 181 -2.21 18.83 -1.32
N LEU A 182 -1.50 19.87 -0.87
CA LEU A 182 -0.58 19.76 0.26
C LEU A 182 -1.30 19.56 1.60
N VAL A 183 -2.34 20.35 1.86
CA VAL A 183 -3.09 20.30 3.12
C VAL A 183 -3.79 18.94 3.32
N PRO A 184 -4.58 18.40 2.37
CA PRO A 184 -5.18 17.07 2.53
C PRO A 184 -4.12 15.98 2.70
N ALA A 185 -3.02 16.02 1.94
CA ALA A 185 -1.93 15.05 2.09
C ALA A 185 -1.30 15.10 3.49
N LEU A 186 -1.09 16.30 4.05
CA LEU A 186 -0.57 16.47 5.40
C LEU A 186 -1.54 15.94 6.47
N VAL A 187 -2.83 16.23 6.34
CA VAL A 187 -3.87 15.75 7.27
C VAL A 187 -3.96 14.23 7.24
N ILE A 188 -3.98 13.63 6.04
CA ILE A 188 -3.95 12.16 5.87
C ILE A 188 -2.70 11.58 6.52
N THR A 189 -1.53 12.16 6.23
CA THR A 189 -0.25 11.66 6.74
C THR A 189 -0.19 11.70 8.26
N VAL A 190 -0.56 12.83 8.89
CA VAL A 190 -0.57 12.96 10.35
C VAL A 190 -1.53 11.93 10.95
N ALA A 191 -2.76 11.86 10.46
CA ALA A 191 -3.77 10.94 10.99
C ALA A 191 -3.35 9.47 10.84
N THR A 192 -2.89 9.08 9.64
CA THR A 192 -2.48 7.70 9.38
C THR A 192 -1.18 7.31 10.09
N THR A 193 -0.26 8.24 10.33
CA THR A 193 0.94 7.98 11.15
C THR A 193 0.57 7.72 12.61
N LEU A 194 -0.38 8.49 13.17
CA LEU A 194 -0.88 8.26 14.52
C LEU A 194 -1.61 6.91 14.63
N VAL A 195 -2.41 6.57 13.62
CA VAL A 195 -3.14 5.29 13.54
C VAL A 195 -2.17 4.13 13.41
N GLU A 196 -1.14 4.24 12.57
CA GLU A 196 -0.05 3.27 12.45
C GLU A 196 0.63 3.06 13.79
N ALA A 197 0.97 4.14 14.49
CA ALA A 197 1.69 4.08 15.74
C ALA A 197 0.92 3.26 16.79
N VAL A 198 -0.40 3.44 16.88
CA VAL A 198 -1.26 2.74 17.86
C VAL A 198 -1.80 1.39 17.37
N SER A 199 -1.63 1.05 16.09
CA SER A 199 -2.23 -0.15 15.51
C SER A 199 -1.58 -1.43 16.01
N ILE A 200 -2.42 -2.44 16.23
CA ILE A 200 -2.08 -3.75 16.78
C ILE A 200 -2.38 -4.86 15.77
N TRP A 201 -1.66 -5.98 15.87
CA TRP A 201 -1.93 -7.24 15.14
C TRP A 201 -1.95 -7.14 13.61
N GLY A 202 -1.27 -6.15 13.01
CA GLY A 202 -1.24 -5.97 11.55
C GLY A 202 -2.57 -5.49 10.96
N LEU A 203 -3.47 -4.94 11.79
CA LEU A 203 -4.71 -4.29 11.36
C LEU A 203 -4.47 -2.91 10.75
N ASP A 204 -3.23 -2.38 10.87
CA ASP A 204 -2.82 -1.09 10.29
C ASP A 204 -3.18 -1.00 8.82
N ASN A 205 -3.00 -2.08 8.05
CA ASN A 205 -3.33 -2.07 6.63
C ASN A 205 -4.78 -1.66 6.34
N LEU A 206 -5.73 -2.06 7.19
CA LEU A 206 -7.14 -1.69 7.05
C LEU A 206 -7.43 -0.34 7.68
N THR A 207 -6.89 -0.07 8.88
CA THR A 207 -7.21 1.16 9.62
C THR A 207 -6.59 2.41 8.98
N ILE A 208 -5.35 2.35 8.51
CA ILE A 208 -4.72 3.50 7.82
C ILE A 208 -5.44 3.81 6.51
N THR A 209 -5.86 2.77 5.77
CA THR A 209 -6.58 2.95 4.51
C THR A 209 -7.98 3.52 4.76
N ALA A 210 -8.69 3.01 5.76
CA ALA A 210 -10.00 3.53 6.15
C ALA A 210 -9.95 5.01 6.55
N VAL A 211 -8.92 5.40 7.31
CA VAL A 211 -8.72 6.81 7.71
C VAL A 211 -8.42 7.69 6.51
N ALA A 212 -7.58 7.24 5.58
CA ALA A 212 -7.33 7.96 4.34
C ALA A 212 -8.60 8.13 3.50
N ILE A 213 -9.40 7.06 3.33
CA ILE A 213 -10.69 7.10 2.64
C ILE A 213 -11.62 8.14 3.30
N LEU A 214 -11.77 8.08 4.63
CA LEU A 214 -12.68 8.96 5.35
C LEU A 214 -12.29 10.44 5.17
N ILE A 215 -11.00 10.76 5.29
CA ILE A 215 -10.51 12.13 5.10
C ILE A 215 -10.78 12.58 3.67
N LEU A 216 -10.46 11.76 2.67
CA LEU A 216 -10.65 12.12 1.26
C LEU A 216 -12.13 12.27 0.87
N GLN A 217 -13.04 11.48 1.45
CA GLN A 217 -14.48 11.61 1.20
C GLN A 217 -15.07 12.90 1.80
N LEU A 218 -14.53 13.34 2.94
CA LEU A 218 -15.01 14.53 3.64
C LEU A 218 -14.28 15.82 3.22
N TRP A 219 -13.19 15.71 2.46
CA TRP A 219 -12.38 16.86 2.07
C TRP A 219 -13.05 17.67 0.96
N PRO A 220 -13.24 18.99 1.14
CA PRO A 220 -13.85 19.85 0.13
C PRO A 220 -12.81 20.28 -0.90
N PHE A 221 -12.57 19.43 -1.91
CA PHE A 221 -11.67 19.72 -3.04
C PHE A 221 -12.22 20.80 -3.96
#